data_AF-A0A812Z059-F1
#
_entry.id   AF-A0A812Z059-F1
#
_cell.length_a   1.000
_cell.length_b   1.000
_cell.length_c   1.000
_cell.angle_alpha   90.00
_cell.angle_beta   90.00
_cell.angle_gamma   90.00
#
_symmetry.space_group_name_H-M   'P 1'
#
loop_
_entity.id
_entity.type
_entity.pdbx_description
1 polymer ?
#
loop_
_entity_poly.entity_id
_entity_poly.type
_entity_poly.pdbx_seq_one_letter_code
_entity_poly.pdbx_strand_id
1 'polypeptide(L)'
;YDDTLCLDYDYDGNHNAAMAECQQGKKSQRWQWDVQVSNGKLMTRRDSKCLDYNPSNDRVYMHGCHDKANQMWYFEGKALKTKYSNKCLDYSDEYVSDEHGKWWGNIFMGDCDGSPSQQWYFDGEALKTVSANNCLDYHVEESTVFMYQCHGGNNQKWHCFFDGCPKSK
;
A
#
# COMPACT_ATOMS: atom_id res chain seq x y z
N TYR A 1 -28.93 17.66 18.23
CA TYR A 1 -28.32 16.69 17.30
C TYR A 1 -28.97 15.37 17.60
N ASP A 2 -29.63 14.81 16.60
CA ASP A 2 -30.25 13.50 16.70
C ASP A 2 -29.25 12.48 16.17
N ASP A 3 -28.74 11.63 17.05
CA ASP A 3 -27.76 10.59 16.75
C ASP A 3 -28.40 9.28 16.26
N THR A 4 -29.73 9.27 16.10
CA THR A 4 -30.49 8.13 15.60
C THR A 4 -30.68 8.13 14.08
N LEU A 5 -30.25 9.22 13.41
CA LEU A 5 -30.38 9.38 11.96
C LEU A 5 -29.17 8.83 11.21
N CYS A 6 -29.43 8.29 10.02
CA CYS A 6 -28.43 7.79 9.07
C CYS A 6 -28.20 8.80 7.95
N LEU A 7 -26.96 8.86 7.44
CA LEU A 7 -26.68 9.55 6.18
C LEU A 7 -27.40 8.81 5.04
N ASP A 8 -28.17 9.53 4.24
CA ASP A 8 -29.05 9.00 3.19
C ASP A 8 -28.91 9.82 1.91
N TYR A 9 -28.78 9.12 0.78
CA TYR A 9 -28.79 9.74 -0.54
C TYR A 9 -30.21 9.82 -1.09
N ASP A 10 -30.68 11.03 -1.39
CA ASP A 10 -32.01 11.26 -1.91
C ASP A 10 -32.09 10.97 -3.42
N TYR A 11 -32.55 9.76 -3.78
CA TYR A 11 -32.77 9.38 -5.17
C TYR A 11 -34.00 10.03 -5.80
N ASP A 12 -34.99 10.41 -5.00
CA ASP A 12 -36.32 10.82 -5.48
C ASP A 12 -36.53 12.35 -5.45
N GLY A 13 -35.60 13.08 -4.83
CA GLY A 13 -35.60 14.53 -4.76
C GLY A 13 -34.38 15.19 -5.41
N ASN A 14 -33.58 15.90 -4.63
CA ASN A 14 -32.55 16.81 -5.15
C ASN A 14 -31.17 16.17 -5.37
N HIS A 15 -31.06 14.84 -5.20
CA HIS A 15 -29.79 14.12 -5.34
C HIS A 15 -28.69 14.56 -4.38
N ASN A 16 -29.07 15.06 -3.20
CA ASN A 16 -28.14 15.39 -2.13
C ASN A 16 -28.07 14.28 -1.08
N ALA A 17 -27.01 14.34 -0.28
CA ALA A 17 -26.89 13.56 0.94
C ALA A 17 -27.46 14.36 2.13
N ALA A 18 -28.35 13.73 2.90
CA ALA A 18 -28.99 14.33 4.07
C ALA A 18 -29.09 13.31 5.22
N MET A 19 -29.42 13.77 6.42
CA MET A 19 -29.71 12.89 7.54
C MET A 19 -31.18 12.46 7.48
N ALA A 20 -31.46 11.16 7.57
CA ALA A 20 -32.81 10.60 7.54
C ALA A 20 -32.93 9.40 8.49
N GLU A 21 -34.16 8.94 8.74
CA GLU A 21 -34.39 7.76 9.58
C GLU A 21 -33.66 6.53 9.03
N CYS A 22 -32.96 5.80 9.89
CA CYS A 22 -32.25 4.59 9.50
C CYS A 22 -33.21 3.47 9.07
N GLN A 23 -33.06 2.98 7.84
CA GLN A 23 -33.88 1.93 7.27
C GLN A 23 -33.04 0.69 6.96
N GLN A 24 -33.42 -0.45 7.55
CA GLN A 24 -32.66 -1.70 7.39
C GLN A 24 -32.64 -2.15 5.92
N GLY A 25 -31.43 -2.26 5.35
CA GLY A 25 -31.24 -2.71 3.98
C GLY A 25 -31.43 -1.65 2.90
N LYS A 26 -31.77 -0.40 3.25
CA LYS A 26 -31.92 0.69 2.27
C LYS A 26 -30.56 1.00 1.62
N LYS A 27 -30.47 0.80 0.30
CA LYS A 27 -29.20 0.96 -0.44
C LYS A 27 -28.65 2.40 -0.39
N SER A 28 -29.51 3.41 -0.37
CA SER A 28 -29.11 4.83 -0.31
C SER A 28 -28.44 5.24 1.02
N GLN A 29 -28.59 4.42 2.06
CA GLN A 29 -27.96 4.61 3.37
C GLN A 29 -26.74 3.69 3.57
N ARG A 30 -26.35 2.94 2.54
CA ARG A 30 -25.19 2.04 2.57
C ARG A 30 -24.02 2.70 1.87
N TRP A 31 -23.22 3.40 2.65
CA TRP A 31 -22.03 4.06 2.16
C TRP A 31 -20.85 3.11 2.20
N GLN A 32 -20.12 3.05 1.09
CA GLN A 32 -18.85 2.37 1.00
C GLN A 32 -17.81 3.42 0.64
N TRP A 33 -16.77 3.52 1.47
CA TRP A 33 -15.54 4.14 1.02
C TRP A 33 -14.93 3.17 0.04
N ASP A 34 -14.69 3.61 -1.20
CA ASP A 34 -13.95 2.79 -2.14
C ASP A 34 -12.49 2.74 -1.67
N VAL A 35 -12.15 1.71 -0.89
CA VAL A 35 -10.81 1.50 -0.33
C VAL A 35 -9.80 1.17 -1.45
N GLN A 36 -10.25 1.07 -2.71
CA GLN A 36 -9.47 0.60 -3.86
C GLN A 36 -8.51 1.62 -4.46
N VAL A 37 -8.37 2.82 -3.90
CA VAL A 37 -7.50 3.84 -4.50
C VAL A 37 -6.65 4.52 -3.44
N SER A 38 -5.82 3.76 -2.75
CA SER A 38 -4.69 4.34 -2.02
C SER A 38 -3.63 4.78 -3.01
N ASN A 39 -3.88 5.90 -3.68
CA ASN A 39 -2.93 6.49 -4.61
C ASN A 39 -1.98 7.38 -3.83
N GLY A 40 -0.70 7.08 -3.83
CA GLY A 40 0.23 8.03 -3.23
C GLY A 40 1.67 7.60 -3.20
N LYS A 41 2.46 8.53 -2.67
CA LYS A 41 3.85 8.26 -2.30
C LYS A 41 3.84 7.35 -1.08
N LEU A 42 4.52 6.21 -1.15
CA LEU A 42 4.65 5.30 -0.04
C LEU A 42 5.95 5.62 0.73
N MET A 43 5.85 5.93 2.01
CA MET A 43 6.93 6.46 2.85
C MET A 43 7.05 5.66 4.15
N THR A 44 8.21 5.72 4.80
CA THR A 44 8.36 5.22 6.18
C THR A 44 8.31 6.36 7.20
N ARG A 45 8.09 6.08 8.48
CA ARG A 45 8.23 7.08 9.56
C ARG A 45 9.69 7.46 9.87
N ARG A 46 10.66 6.94 9.11
CA ARG A 46 12.09 7.11 9.39
C ARG A 46 12.62 8.46 8.92
N ASP A 47 12.25 8.86 7.71
CA ASP A 47 12.71 10.08 7.04
C ASP A 47 11.68 10.54 5.99
N SER A 48 12.07 11.45 5.09
CA SER A 48 11.20 12.01 4.05
C SER A 48 11.43 11.38 2.67
N LYS A 49 11.94 10.15 2.59
CA LYS A 49 12.09 9.43 1.32
C LYS A 49 10.82 8.64 0.97
N CYS A 50 10.70 8.34 -0.32
CA CYS A 50 9.60 7.60 -0.92
C CYS A 50 10.10 6.29 -1.52
N LEU A 51 9.27 5.25 -1.48
CA LEU A 51 9.48 4.01 -2.22
C LEU A 51 9.46 4.33 -3.72
N ASP A 52 10.48 3.87 -4.43
CA ASP A 52 10.74 4.22 -5.83
C ASP A 52 11.02 2.96 -6.63
N TYR A 53 10.30 2.82 -7.74
CA TYR A 53 10.54 1.79 -8.74
C TYR A 53 11.52 2.30 -9.80
N ASN A 54 12.64 1.61 -10.00
CA ASN A 54 13.52 1.82 -11.14
C ASN A 54 13.13 0.94 -12.34
N PRO A 55 12.50 1.49 -13.40
CA PRO A 55 12.05 0.71 -14.55
C PRO A 55 13.17 0.20 -15.46
N SER A 56 14.43 0.63 -15.28
CA SER A 56 15.53 0.12 -16.10
C SER A 56 16.04 -1.25 -15.67
N ASN A 57 15.75 -1.68 -14.43
CA ASN A 57 16.28 -2.92 -13.86
C ASN A 57 15.34 -3.61 -12.85
N ASP A 58 14.08 -3.19 -12.79
CA ASP A 58 13.06 -3.78 -11.92
C ASP A 58 13.31 -3.70 -10.41
N ARG A 59 14.29 -2.92 -9.97
CA ARG A 59 14.59 -2.73 -8.55
C ARG A 59 13.66 -1.72 -7.88
N VAL A 60 13.42 -1.95 -6.60
CA VAL A 60 12.68 -1.05 -5.72
C VAL A 60 13.59 -0.61 -4.57
N TYR A 61 13.57 0.67 -4.25
CA TYR A 61 14.50 1.30 -3.30
C TYR A 61 13.90 2.59 -2.74
N MET A 62 14.56 3.23 -1.78
CA MET A 62 14.11 4.50 -1.21
C MET A 62 14.82 5.68 -1.87
N HIS A 63 14.06 6.62 -2.42
CA HIS A 63 14.59 7.78 -3.13
C HIS A 63 13.92 9.09 -2.67
N GLY A 64 14.50 10.23 -3.03
CA GLY A 64 13.87 11.53 -2.82
C GLY A 64 12.48 11.57 -3.49
N CYS A 65 11.49 12.08 -2.77
CA CYS A 65 10.11 12.11 -3.24
C CYS A 65 9.92 13.04 -4.45
N HIS A 66 9.20 12.56 -5.46
CA HIS A 66 8.86 13.30 -6.68
C HIS A 66 7.53 12.81 -7.27
N ASP A 67 6.96 13.57 -8.20
CA ASP A 67 5.59 13.33 -8.69
C ASP A 67 5.52 12.43 -9.93
N LYS A 68 6.62 11.75 -10.27
CA LYS A 68 6.66 10.78 -11.38
C LYS A 68 5.91 9.49 -11.03
N ALA A 69 5.37 8.85 -12.06
CA ALA A 69 4.50 7.68 -11.94
C ALA A 69 5.14 6.47 -11.23
N ASN A 70 6.47 6.33 -11.27
CA ASN A 70 7.23 5.25 -10.63
C ASN A 70 7.36 5.40 -9.09
N GLN A 71 6.86 6.49 -8.52
CA GLN A 71 6.68 6.67 -7.06
C GLN A 71 5.22 6.79 -6.65
N MET A 72 4.28 6.67 -7.59
CA MET A 72 2.85 6.73 -7.30
C MET A 72 2.34 5.31 -7.15
N TRP A 73 2.29 4.83 -5.91
CA TRP A 73 1.88 3.48 -5.57
C TRP A 73 0.38 3.38 -5.37
N TYR A 74 -0.18 2.23 -5.68
CA TYR A 74 -1.59 1.92 -5.45
C TYR A 74 -1.84 0.42 -5.31
N PHE A 75 -2.90 0.08 -4.58
CA PHE A 75 -3.39 -1.29 -4.49
C PHE A 75 -4.42 -1.56 -5.58
N GLU A 76 -4.28 -2.70 -6.26
CA GLU A 76 -5.29 -3.31 -7.13
C GLU A 76 -5.65 -4.66 -6.51
N GLY A 77 -6.72 -4.71 -5.72
CA GLY A 77 -6.94 -5.83 -4.81
C GLY A 77 -5.81 -5.96 -3.78
N LYS A 78 -5.05 -7.07 -3.83
CA LYS A 78 -3.85 -7.29 -2.99
C LYS A 78 -2.54 -7.01 -3.73
N ALA A 79 -2.58 -6.73 -5.02
CA ALA A 79 -1.39 -6.37 -5.77
C ALA A 79 -1.01 -4.93 -5.45
N LEU A 80 0.25 -4.69 -5.07
CA LEU A 80 0.80 -3.34 -4.90
C LEU A 80 1.55 -2.95 -6.17
N LYS A 81 1.12 -1.88 -6.83
CA LYS A 81 1.58 -1.47 -8.17
C LYS A 81 2.03 -0.01 -8.16
N THR A 82 2.72 0.41 -9.21
CA THR A 82 2.99 1.84 -9.48
C THR A 82 2.20 2.30 -10.69
N LYS A 83 1.92 3.61 -10.81
CA LYS A 83 1.28 4.17 -12.01
C LYS A 83 2.15 4.11 -13.27
N TYR A 84 3.40 3.63 -13.17
CA TYR A 84 4.34 3.57 -14.29
C TYR A 84 4.14 2.33 -15.17
N SER A 85 3.79 1.17 -14.59
CA SER A 85 3.66 -0.09 -15.32
C SER A 85 2.56 -0.98 -14.75
N ASN A 86 2.25 -2.07 -15.46
CA ASN A 86 1.31 -3.09 -14.99
C ASN A 86 1.97 -4.18 -14.12
N LYS A 87 3.24 -3.99 -13.71
CA LYS A 87 3.97 -4.91 -12.84
C LYS A 87 3.51 -4.80 -11.39
N CYS A 88 3.74 -5.86 -10.62
CA CYS A 88 3.40 -5.98 -9.21
C CYS A 88 4.66 -5.96 -8.35
N LEU A 89 4.59 -5.34 -7.17
CA LEU A 89 5.62 -5.48 -6.15
C LEU A 89 5.69 -6.95 -5.75
N ASP A 90 6.88 -7.52 -5.83
CA ASP A 90 7.11 -8.94 -5.61
C ASP A 90 8.22 -9.13 -4.59
N TYR A 91 8.06 -10.18 -3.79
CA TYR A 91 9.01 -10.64 -2.82
C TYR A 91 9.55 -11.99 -3.26
N SER A 92 10.85 -12.07 -3.52
CA SER A 92 11.52 -13.35 -3.71
C SER A 92 12.30 -13.74 -2.46
N ASP A 93 12.01 -14.93 -1.95
CA ASP A 93 12.83 -15.62 -0.95
C ASP A 93 14.01 -16.37 -1.60
N GLU A 94 14.12 -16.31 -2.93
CA GLU A 94 15.22 -16.90 -3.67
C GLU A 94 16.53 -16.24 -3.28
N TYR A 95 17.53 -17.09 -3.09
CA TYR A 95 18.85 -16.72 -2.60
C TYR A 95 19.60 -15.94 -3.68
N VAL A 96 19.46 -14.61 -3.70
CA VAL A 96 20.29 -13.76 -4.56
C VAL A 96 21.55 -13.39 -3.77
N SER A 97 22.64 -14.13 -3.93
CA SER A 97 23.95 -13.65 -3.49
C SER A 97 24.43 -12.58 -4.47
N ASP A 98 24.52 -11.34 -4.03
CA ASP A 98 25.44 -10.40 -4.67
C ASP A 98 26.89 -10.81 -4.39
N GLU A 99 27.85 -10.13 -5.03
CA GLU A 99 29.30 -10.35 -4.82
C GLU A 99 29.76 -10.06 -3.37
N HIS A 100 28.86 -9.55 -2.52
CA HIS A 100 29.09 -9.24 -1.10
C HIS A 100 28.40 -10.23 -0.15
N GLY A 101 27.71 -11.26 -0.67
CA GLY A 101 27.09 -12.32 0.14
C GLY A 101 26.07 -11.80 1.15
N LYS A 102 25.39 -10.68 0.86
CA LYS A 102 24.49 -10.02 1.81
C LYS A 102 23.02 -10.44 1.60
N TRP A 103 22.39 -10.78 2.72
CA TRP A 103 21.27 -11.72 2.82
C TRP A 103 19.89 -11.10 2.97
N TRP A 104 19.34 -10.42 1.98
CA TRP A 104 18.00 -9.84 2.15
C TRP A 104 17.07 -10.24 1.03
N GLY A 105 15.93 -10.81 1.41
CA GLY A 105 14.89 -11.22 0.48
C GLY A 105 14.49 -10.07 -0.44
N ASN A 106 14.54 -10.31 -1.74
CA ASN A 106 14.61 -9.27 -2.75
C ASN A 106 13.22 -8.71 -3.02
N ILE A 107 13.13 -7.38 -3.10
CA ILE A 107 11.91 -6.65 -3.45
C ILE A 107 12.11 -6.03 -4.82
N PHE A 108 11.26 -6.42 -5.76
CA PHE A 108 11.37 -6.01 -7.15
C PHE A 108 9.98 -5.84 -7.78
N MET A 109 9.93 -5.30 -8.99
CA MET A 109 8.69 -5.24 -9.78
C MET A 109 8.66 -6.42 -10.76
N GLY A 110 7.80 -7.39 -10.50
CA GLY A 110 7.60 -8.59 -11.32
C GLY A 110 6.35 -8.51 -12.20
N ASP A 111 6.25 -9.40 -13.19
CA ASP A 111 4.98 -9.57 -13.89
C ASP A 111 3.94 -10.16 -12.92
N CYS A 112 2.72 -9.63 -12.96
CA CYS A 112 1.68 -10.03 -12.01
C CYS A 112 1.22 -11.47 -12.27
N ASP A 113 1.45 -12.36 -11.33
CA ASP A 113 1.07 -13.79 -11.42
C ASP A 113 0.05 -14.20 -10.34
N GLY A 114 -0.24 -13.31 -9.38
CA GLY A 114 -1.20 -13.53 -8.30
C GLY A 114 -0.68 -14.45 -7.19
N SER A 115 0.61 -14.80 -7.22
CA SER A 115 1.26 -15.59 -6.18
C SER A 115 1.18 -14.93 -4.79
N PRO A 116 1.29 -15.70 -3.70
CA PRO A 116 1.26 -15.12 -2.36
C PRO A 116 2.36 -14.08 -2.08
N SER A 117 3.50 -14.10 -2.79
CA SER A 117 4.56 -13.11 -2.63
C SER A 117 4.20 -11.72 -3.17
N GLN A 118 3.33 -11.67 -4.18
CA GLN A 118 2.82 -10.43 -4.78
C GLN A 118 1.55 -9.89 -4.10
N GLN A 119 1.07 -10.58 -3.07
CA GLN A 119 -0.11 -10.17 -2.31
C GLN A 119 0.30 -9.43 -1.05
N TRP A 120 0.11 -8.11 -1.05
CA TRP A 120 0.51 -7.23 0.04
C TRP A 120 -0.68 -6.75 0.86
N TYR A 121 -0.42 -6.44 2.13
CA TYR A 121 -1.40 -5.86 3.04
C TYR A 121 -0.70 -5.08 4.15
N PHE A 122 -1.41 -4.09 4.69
CA PHE A 122 -1.00 -3.42 5.92
C PHE A 122 -1.48 -4.21 7.14
N ASP A 123 -0.64 -4.30 8.17
CA ASP A 123 -0.95 -4.81 9.50
C ASP A 123 -0.58 -3.69 10.49
N GLY A 124 -1.56 -2.83 10.79
CA GLY A 124 -1.29 -1.51 11.37
C GLY A 124 -0.49 -0.64 10.41
N GLU A 125 0.76 -0.33 10.77
CA GLU A 125 1.70 0.43 9.91
C GLU A 125 2.76 -0.47 9.26
N ALA A 126 2.77 -1.77 9.57
CA ALA A 126 3.66 -2.70 8.90
C ALA A 126 3.09 -3.05 7.52
N LEU A 127 3.92 -3.00 6.47
CA LEU A 127 3.56 -3.51 5.15
C LEU A 127 4.12 -4.92 5.01
N LYS A 128 3.25 -5.89 4.73
CA LYS A 128 3.57 -7.33 4.74
C LYS A 128 3.08 -7.98 3.46
N THR A 129 3.71 -9.09 3.09
CA THR A 129 3.26 -9.99 2.03
C THR A 129 2.55 -11.21 2.63
N VAL A 130 1.68 -11.88 1.87
CA VAL A 130 0.97 -13.09 2.32
C VAL A 130 1.92 -14.29 2.41
N SER A 131 3.03 -14.31 1.66
CA SER A 131 3.98 -15.44 1.68
C SER A 131 4.92 -15.48 2.89
N ALA A 132 5.00 -14.43 3.71
CA ALA A 132 5.95 -14.34 4.81
C ALA A 132 5.39 -13.61 6.03
N ASN A 133 5.96 -13.91 7.21
CA ASN A 133 5.62 -13.22 8.47
C ASN A 133 6.46 -11.97 8.73
N ASN A 134 7.43 -11.68 7.85
CA ASN A 134 8.31 -10.53 7.93
C ASN A 134 7.60 -9.24 7.51
N CYS A 135 8.23 -8.11 7.82
CA CYS A 135 7.78 -6.77 7.45
C CYS A 135 8.70 -6.21 6.37
N LEU A 136 8.14 -5.42 5.44
CA LEU A 136 8.94 -4.62 4.53
C LEU A 136 9.74 -3.62 5.37
N ASP A 137 11.05 -3.63 5.19
CA ASP A 137 12.02 -2.89 6.00
C ASP A 137 12.87 -2.01 5.10
N TYR A 138 13.01 -0.75 5.50
CA TYR A 138 13.91 0.20 4.86
C TYR A 138 15.33 0.16 5.51
N HIS A 139 16.33 -0.29 4.75
CA HIS A 139 17.75 -0.16 5.11
C HIS A 139 18.27 1.26 4.86
N VAL A 140 18.27 2.08 5.91
CA VAL A 140 18.50 3.54 5.80
C VAL A 140 19.80 3.91 5.11
N GLU A 141 20.91 3.26 5.50
CA GLU A 141 22.25 3.57 5.00
C GLU A 141 22.44 3.24 3.52
N GLU A 142 21.80 2.16 3.06
CA GLU A 142 21.94 1.68 1.67
C GLU A 142 20.83 2.19 0.76
N SER A 143 19.80 2.84 1.32
CA SER A 143 18.63 3.28 0.57
C SER A 143 17.86 2.13 -0.10
N THR A 144 17.98 0.89 0.41
CA THR A 144 17.34 -0.32 -0.13
C THR A 144 16.16 -0.77 0.73
N VAL A 145 15.28 -1.61 0.16
CA VAL A 145 14.16 -2.23 0.88
C VAL A 145 14.20 -3.73 0.78
N PHE A 146 13.76 -4.41 1.84
CA PHE A 146 13.83 -5.87 1.94
C PHE A 146 12.83 -6.41 2.97
N MET A 147 12.61 -7.72 2.99
CA MET A 147 11.82 -8.35 4.06
C MET A 147 12.68 -8.68 5.27
N TYR A 148 12.32 -8.19 6.45
CA TYR A 148 13.03 -8.47 7.70
C TYR A 148 12.08 -8.78 8.86
N GLN A 149 12.61 -9.36 9.94
CA GLN A 149 11.84 -9.61 11.15
C GLN A 149 11.18 -8.31 11.62
N CYS A 150 9.87 -8.38 11.87
CA CYS A 150 9.11 -7.24 12.38
C CYS A 150 9.63 -6.84 13.77
N HIS A 151 10.17 -5.62 13.90
CA HIS A 151 10.74 -5.07 15.13
C HIS A 151 10.11 -3.75 15.57
N GLY A 152 9.17 -3.21 14.77
CA GLY A 152 8.40 -2.01 15.14
C GLY A 152 9.18 -0.70 15.04
N GLY A 153 10.38 -0.72 14.47
CA GLY A 153 11.17 0.46 14.15
C GLY A 153 10.48 1.36 13.12
N ASN A 154 10.84 2.64 13.11
CA ASN A 154 10.22 3.63 12.22
C ASN A 154 10.48 3.36 10.73
N ASN A 155 11.52 2.62 10.40
CA ASN A 155 11.85 2.14 9.04
C ASN A 155 11.01 0.93 8.58
N GLN A 156 10.14 0.38 9.44
CA GLN A 156 9.12 -0.63 9.08
C GLN A 156 7.69 -0.09 9.20
N LYS A 157 7.52 1.20 9.52
CA LYS A 157 6.21 1.85 9.67
C LYS A 157 5.91 2.66 8.42
N TRP A 158 5.13 2.07 7.53
CA TRP A 158 4.80 2.58 6.22
C TRP A 158 3.50 3.38 6.25
N HIS A 159 3.45 4.43 5.44
CA HIS A 159 2.28 5.29 5.27
C HIS A 159 2.27 5.92 3.88
N CYS A 160 1.07 6.31 3.43
CA CYS A 160 0.85 6.89 2.12
C CYS A 160 0.67 8.40 2.29
N PHE A 161 1.39 9.18 1.51
CA PHE A 161 1.24 10.63 1.46
C PHE A 161 0.36 10.97 0.27
N PHE A 162 -0.81 11.57 0.56
CA PHE A 162 -2.04 11.69 -0.25
C PHE A 162 -2.93 10.42 -0.22
N ASP A 163 -4.23 10.62 0.02
CA ASP A 163 -5.34 9.65 0.17
C ASP A 163 -5.26 8.56 1.24
N GLY A 164 -4.13 8.40 1.94
CA GLY A 164 -3.98 7.46 3.05
C GLY A 164 -3.88 5.99 2.61
N CYS A 165 -3.10 5.19 3.34
CA CYS A 165 -2.98 3.77 3.01
C CYS A 165 -4.24 2.99 3.44
N PRO A 166 -4.62 1.92 2.73
CA PRO A 166 -5.68 1.03 3.18
C PRO A 166 -5.22 0.40 4.49
N LYS A 167 -5.91 0.70 5.59
CA LYS A 167 -5.70 -0.03 6.83
C LYS A 167 -6.48 -1.34 6.70
N SER A 168 -5.84 -2.49 6.91
CA SER A 168 -6.58 -3.74 7.03
C SER A 168 -7.60 -3.61 8.16
N LYS A 169 -8.83 -4.04 7.91
CA LYS A 169 -9.77 -4.42 8.97
C LYS A 169 -9.62 -5.90 9.26
#